data_AF-A0A1D8QXY9-F1
#
_entry.id   AF-A0A1D8QXY9-F1
#
_cell.length_a   1.000
_cell.length_b   1.000
_cell.length_c   1.000
_cell.angle_alpha   90.00
_cell.angle_beta   90.00
_cell.angle_gamma   90.00
#
_symmetry.space_group_name_H-M   'P 1'
#
loop_
_entity.id
_entity.type
_entity.pdbx_description
1 polymer ?
#
loop_
_entity_poly.entity_id
_entity_poly.type
_entity_poly.pdbx_seq_one_letter_code
_entity_poly.pdbx_strand_id
1 'polypeptide(L)' 'MVGIDSVQCPRRERQDAWARLAELINPRQLDDMVREIDLAETPQAADMLLAGHVRGRLVVRIP' A
#
# COMPACT_ATOMS: atom_id res chain seq x y z
N MET A 1 6.54 22.22 10.49
CA MET A 1 6.37 20.93 9.79
C MET A 1 4.89 20.62 9.74
N VAL A 2 4.36 20.17 8.60
CA VAL A 2 2.96 19.71 8.51
C VAL A 2 2.99 18.20 8.73
N GLY A 3 2.24 17.71 9.71
CA GLY A 3 2.05 16.27 9.91
C GLY A 3 1.15 15.70 8.81
N ILE A 4 1.51 14.53 8.28
CA ILE A 4 0.68 13.82 7.30
C ILE A 4 -0.16 12.80 8.07
N ASP A 5 -1.49 12.97 8.06
CA ASP A 5 -2.44 12.01 8.62
C ASP A 5 -3.46 11.62 7.55
N SER A 6 -3.43 10.35 7.15
CA SER A 6 -4.37 9.80 6.17
C SER A 6 -5.68 9.29 6.80
N VAL A 7 -5.71 9.07 8.13
CA VAL A 7 -6.82 8.46 8.84
C VAL A 7 -8.02 9.41 8.88
N GLN A 8 -7.78 10.66 9.28
CA GLN A 8 -8.82 11.68 9.43
C GLN A 8 -9.07 12.52 8.17
N CYS A 9 -8.45 12.16 7.04
CA CYS A 9 -8.59 12.93 5.80
C CYS A 9 -10.05 12.94 5.29
N PRO A 10 -10.64 14.12 5.00
CA PRO A 10 -11.99 14.22 4.46
C PRO A 10 -12.17 13.44 3.15
N ARG A 11 -13.38 12.93 2.90
CA ARG A 11 -13.67 12.12 1.70
C ARG A 11 -13.31 12.82 0.38
N ARG A 12 -13.59 14.12 0.26
CA ARG A 12 -13.29 14.89 -0.96
C ARG A 12 -11.79 14.90 -1.26
N GLU A 13 -10.98 15.24 -0.26
CA GLU A 13 -9.52 15.26 -0.40
C GLU A 13 -8.95 13.87 -0.71
N ARG A 14 -9.51 12.81 -0.11
CA ARG A 14 -9.14 11.43 -0.48
C ARG A 14 -9.43 11.12 -1.94
N GLN A 15 -10.57 11.55 -2.48
CA GLN A 15 -10.93 11.33 -3.88
C GLN A 15 -9.99 12.09 -4.83
N ASP A 16 -9.70 13.36 -4.52
CA ASP A 16 -8.77 14.17 -5.30
C ASP A 16 -7.37 13.55 -5.31
N ALA A 17 -6.90 13.06 -4.15
CA ALA A 17 -5.64 12.35 -4.03
C ALA A 17 -5.62 11.06 -4.88
N TRP A 18 -6.66 10.23 -4.82
CA TRP A 18 -6.75 9.01 -5.63
C TRP A 18 -6.78 9.27 -7.13
N ALA A 19 -7.53 10.29 -7.57
CA ALA A 19 -7.55 10.71 -8.97
C ALA A 19 -6.14 11.12 -9.42
N ARG A 20 -5.43 11.88 -8.59
CA ARG A 20 -4.06 12.31 -8.88
C ARG A 20 -3.07 11.14 -8.90
N LEU A 21 -3.21 10.16 -8.00
CA LEU A 21 -2.39 8.95 -8.01
C LEU A 21 -2.57 8.15 -9.31
N ALA A 22 -3.81 8.05 -9.82
CA ALA A 22 -4.09 7.36 -11.07
C ALA A 22 -3.45 8.04 -12.29
N GLU A 23 -3.31 9.37 -12.28
CA GLU A 23 -2.62 10.12 -13.34
C GLU A 23 -1.09 10.01 -13.25
N LEU A 24 -0.55 10.01 -12.02
CA LEU A 24 0.89 10.17 -11.79
C LEU A 24 1.66 8.84 -11.68
N ILE A 25 1.01 7.77 -11.24
CA ILE A 25 1.69 6.50 -11.00
C ILE A 25 1.66 5.65 -12.27
N ASN A 26 2.84 5.21 -12.73
CA ASN A 26 2.96 4.21 -13.78
C ASN A 26 2.57 2.83 -13.21
N PRO A 27 1.51 2.17 -13.73
CA PRO A 27 1.07 0.87 -13.22
C PRO A 27 2.17 -0.19 -13.24
N ARG A 28 3.04 -0.19 -14.25
CA ARG A 28 4.11 -1.19 -14.35
C ARG A 28 5.14 -1.06 -13.22
N GLN A 29 5.47 0.17 -12.84
CA GLN A 29 6.39 0.42 -11.72
C GLN A 29 5.75 0.02 -10.39
N LEU A 30 4.42 0.14 -10.28
CA LEU A 30 3.70 -0.32 -9.10
C LEU A 30 3.76 -1.85 -9.02
N ASP A 31 3.51 -2.55 -10.12
CA ASP A 31 3.56 -4.01 -10.19
C ASP A 31 4.96 -4.56 -9.84
N ASP A 32 6.03 -3.90 -10.31
CA ASP A 32 7.42 -4.27 -9.99
C ASP A 32 7.76 -4.16 -8.48
N MET A 33 6.95 -3.41 -7.71
CA MET A 33 7.11 -3.22 -6.27
C MET A 33 6.22 -4.13 -5.43
N VAL A 34 5.35 -4.93 -6.06
CA VAL A 34 4.38 -5.79 -5.39
C VAL A 34 4.90 -7.22 -5.27
N ARG A 35 4.74 -7.80 -4.08
CA ARG A 35 4.78 -9.24 -3.87
C ARG A 35 3.41 -9.71 -3.40
N GLU A 36 2.80 -10.59 -4.17
CA GLU A 36 1.53 -11.20 -3.78
C GLU A 36 1.74 -12.33 -2.77
N ILE A 37 0.85 -12.42 -1.78
CA ILE A 37 0.80 -13.48 -0.78
C ILE A 37 -0.64 -13.98 -0.61
N ASP A 38 -0.80 -15.21 -0.17
CA ASP A 38 -2.09 -15.75 0.24
C ASP A 38 -2.45 -15.26 1.65
N LEU A 39 -3.75 -15.22 1.96
CA LEU A 39 -4.25 -14.79 3.27
C LEU A 39 -3.61 -15.57 4.44
N ALA A 40 -3.31 -16.85 4.26
CA ALA A 40 -2.68 -17.69 5.28
C ALA A 40 -1.24 -17.26 5.62
N GLU A 41 -0.53 -16.59 4.70
CA GLU A 41 0.85 -16.14 4.88
C GLU A 41 0.93 -14.80 5.65
N THR A 42 -0.21 -14.13 5.88
CA THR A 42 -0.25 -12.80 6.50
C THR A 42 0.41 -12.71 7.89
N PRO A 43 0.32 -13.70 8.80
CA PRO A 43 0.98 -13.60 10.11
C PRO A 43 2.51 -13.55 9.97
N GLN A 44 3.08 -14.48 9.20
CA GLN A 44 4.52 -14.52 8.95
C GLN A 44 5.00 -13.27 8.19
N ALA A 45 4.22 -12.80 7.23
CA ALA A 45 4.55 -11.59 6.48
C ALA A 45 4.52 -10.33 7.36
N ALA A 46 3.63 -10.26 8.35
CA ALA A 46 3.59 -9.19 9.34
C ALA A 46 4.82 -9.19 10.24
N ASP A 47 5.27 -10.36 10.71
CA ASP A 47 6.50 -10.48 11.50
C ASP A 47 7.72 -9.98 10.70
N MET A 48 7.83 -10.37 9.43
CA MET A 48 8.88 -9.88 8.54
C MET A 48 8.80 -8.37 8.30
N LEU A 49 7.60 -7.81 8.14
CA LEU A 49 7.35 -6.39 7.93
C LEU A 49 7.83 -5.58 9.16
N LEU A 50 7.42 -6.00 10.35
CA LEU A 50 7.80 -5.36 11.62
C LEU A 50 9.30 -5.46 11.89
N ALA A 51 9.92 -6.57 11.50
CA ALA A 51 11.36 -6.75 11.58
C ALA A 51 12.16 -6.00 10.48
N GLY A 52 11.49 -5.25 9.58
CA GLY A 52 12.14 -4.45 8.54
C GLY A 52 12.68 -5.25 7.35
N HIS A 53 12.26 -6.51 7.18
CA HIS A 53 12.73 -7.39 6.10
C HIS A 53 11.91 -7.27 4.81
N VAL A 54 10.82 -6.51 4.83
CA VAL A 54 9.96 -6.31 3.65
C VAL A 54 10.36 -5.02 2.93
N ARG A 55 10.67 -5.16 1.63
CA ARG A 55 10.77 -4.05 0.68
C ARG A 55 9.56 -4.04 -0.25
N GLY A 56 9.09 -2.85 -0.61
CA GLY A 56 7.97 -2.68 -1.52
C GLY A 56 6.61 -2.82 -0.83
N ARG A 57 5.67 -3.48 -1.50
CA ARG A 57 4.28 -3.68 -1.07
C ARG A 57 3.93 -5.16 -1.06
N LEU A 58 3.12 -5.56 -0.10
CA LEU A 58 2.50 -6.89 -0.08
C LEU A 58 1.04 -6.74 -0.49
N VAL A 59 0.60 -7.57 -1.44
CA VAL A 59 -0.82 -7.67 -1.84
C VAL A 59 -1.34 -9.02 -1.38
N VAL A 60 -2.38 -9.01 -0.55
CA VAL A 60 -2.98 -10.24 -0.02
C VAL A 60 -4.12 -10.65 -0.94
N ARG A 61 -4.02 -11.86 -1.51
CA ARG A 61 -5.12 -12.46 -2.26
C ARG A 61 -6.22 -12.90 -1.29
N ILE A 62 -7.43 -12.43 -1.55
CA ILE A 62 -8.65 -12.80 -0.81
C ILE A 62 -9.48 -13.72 -1.72
N PRO A 63 -10.02 -14.84 -1.20
CA PRO A 63 -10.89 -15.73 -1.95
C PRO A 63 -12.22 -15.09 -2.36
#